data_AF-A0A850KV83-F1
#
_entry.id   AF-A0A850KV83-F1
#
_cell.length_a   1.000
_cell.length_b   1.000
_cell.length_c   1.000
_cell.angle_alpha   90.00
_cell.angle_beta   90.00
_cell.angle_gamma   90.00
#
_symmetry.space_group_name_H-M   'P 1'
#
loop_
_entity.id
_entity.type
_entity.pdbx_description
1 polymer ?
#
loop_
_entity_poly.entity_id
_entity_poly.type
_entity_poly.pdbx_seq_one_letter_code
_entity_poly.pdbx_strand_id
1 'polypeptide(L)'
;MARKVKDRFRDWNLLHKSVVMVIIAFFLSVTVWSIWVFDAAFELEQEVVIDHGTEAIWPWVFDPKKRTDWQGELVDVVPYVGAPDKAESTRLLFWKRGYKRWQSVERTKDVVPERLYATVYESDNDIRWLRVELIPEGPCRTRVRLNEIIGPKFYKDRFWFFTSNREAEKRLQISGAALQRWVGDTSGACAAAQ
;
A
#
# COMPACT_ATOMS: atom_id res chain seq x y z
N MET A 1 -2.24 22.12 -66.37
CA MET A 1 -3.10 21.53 -65.31
C MET A 1 -2.41 20.47 -64.43
N ALA A 2 -1.34 19.79 -64.87
CA ALA A 2 -0.67 18.73 -64.10
C ALA A 2 -0.03 19.14 -62.76
N ARG A 3 0.39 20.41 -62.60
CA ARG A 3 1.05 20.91 -61.38
C ARG A 3 0.10 20.97 -60.16
N LYS A 4 -1.12 21.50 -60.34
CA LYS A 4 -2.15 21.58 -59.27
C LYS A 4 -2.62 20.20 -58.78
N VAL A 5 -2.58 19.18 -59.64
CA VAL A 5 -2.95 17.80 -59.30
C VAL A 5 -1.85 17.15 -58.46
N LYS A 6 -0.57 17.35 -58.84
CA LYS A 6 0.59 16.80 -58.12
C LYS A 6 0.74 17.37 -56.70
N ASP A 7 0.44 18.65 -56.51
CA ASP A 7 0.45 19.30 -55.18
C ASP A 7 -0.69 18.76 -54.28
N ARG A 8 -1.90 18.57 -54.82
CA ARG A 8 -3.01 17.95 -54.07
C ARG A 8 -2.73 16.52 -53.62
N PHE A 9 -2.07 15.70 -54.46
CA PHE A 9 -1.66 14.34 -54.07
C PHE A 9 -0.54 14.33 -53.03
N ARG A 10 0.37 15.31 -53.07
CA ARG A 10 1.44 15.47 -52.08
C ARG A 10 0.89 15.91 -50.72
N ASP A 11 -0.07 16.83 -50.71
CA ASP A 11 -0.76 17.27 -49.49
C ASP A 11 -1.63 16.15 -48.89
N TRP A 12 -2.30 15.35 -49.73
CA TRP A 12 -3.02 14.16 -49.28
C TRP A 12 -2.10 13.13 -48.63
N ASN A 13 -0.92 12.88 -49.21
CA ASN A 13 0.05 11.93 -48.67
C ASN A 13 0.65 12.42 -47.33
N LEU A 14 0.87 13.73 -47.18
CA LEU A 14 1.28 14.34 -45.91
C LEU A 14 0.18 14.25 -44.85
N LEU A 15 -1.07 14.54 -45.23
CA LEU A 15 -2.21 14.49 -44.32
C LEU A 15 -2.48 13.04 -43.87
N HIS A 16 -2.48 12.09 -44.81
CA HIS A 16 -2.59 10.66 -44.49
C HIS A 16 -1.47 10.18 -43.55
N LYS A 17 -0.21 10.55 -43.82
CA LYS A 17 0.92 10.20 -42.93
C LYS A 17 0.76 10.82 -41.54
N SER A 18 0.32 12.07 -41.43
CA SER A 18 0.11 12.71 -40.14
C SER A 18 -1.01 12.04 -39.34
N VAL A 19 -2.14 11.69 -39.98
CA VAL A 19 -3.25 10.95 -39.36
C VAL A 19 -2.79 9.57 -38.91
N VAL A 20 -2.07 8.83 -39.77
CA VAL A 20 -1.49 7.52 -39.41
C VAL A 20 -0.51 7.65 -38.24
N MET A 21 0.34 8.68 -38.22
CA MET A 21 1.26 8.93 -37.12
C MET A 21 0.54 9.24 -35.80
N VAL A 22 -0.55 10.02 -35.82
CA VAL A 22 -1.35 10.29 -34.62
C VAL A 22 -2.04 9.02 -34.12
N ILE A 23 -2.58 8.21 -35.03
CA ILE A 23 -3.19 6.91 -34.68
C ILE A 23 -2.13 5.98 -34.08
N ILE A 24 -0.96 5.85 -34.70
CA ILE A 24 0.15 5.03 -34.19
C ILE A 24 0.61 5.55 -32.83
N ALA A 25 0.80 6.86 -32.67
CA ALA A 25 1.19 7.45 -31.39
C ALA A 25 0.15 7.18 -30.30
N PHE A 26 -1.14 7.27 -30.63
CA PHE A 26 -2.22 6.90 -29.72
C PHE A 26 -2.14 5.42 -29.33
N PHE A 27 -2.06 4.50 -30.29
CA PHE A 27 -1.96 3.06 -29.99
C PHE A 27 -0.68 2.70 -29.22
N LEU A 28 0.46 3.30 -29.55
CA LEU A 28 1.70 3.13 -28.80
C LEU A 28 1.56 3.66 -27.38
N SER A 29 0.94 4.83 -27.18
CA SER A 29 0.69 5.37 -25.85
C SER A 29 -0.19 4.45 -25.02
N VAL A 30 -1.28 3.91 -25.59
CA VAL A 30 -2.18 2.96 -24.92
C VAL A 30 -1.46 1.64 -24.63
N THR A 31 -0.63 1.16 -25.55
CA THR A 31 0.13 -0.09 -25.39
C THR A 31 1.18 0.04 -24.29
N VAL A 32 1.97 1.11 -24.30
CA VAL A 32 2.94 1.40 -23.22
C VAL A 32 2.19 1.51 -21.90
N TRP A 33 1.09 2.26 -21.83
CA TRP A 33 0.33 2.37 -20.59
C TRP A 33 -0.23 1.03 -20.12
N SER A 34 -0.71 0.19 -21.04
CA SER A 34 -1.19 -1.16 -20.73
C SER A 34 -0.09 -2.07 -20.17
N ILE A 35 1.12 -2.01 -20.71
CA ILE A 35 2.28 -2.77 -20.21
C ILE A 35 2.59 -2.36 -18.76
N TRP A 36 2.62 -1.06 -18.48
CA TRP A 36 2.87 -0.56 -17.12
C TRP A 36 1.76 -0.97 -16.14
N VAL A 37 0.51 -1.07 -16.61
CA VAL A 37 -0.63 -1.56 -15.81
C VAL A 37 -0.52 -3.04 -15.46
N PHE A 38 0.17 -3.88 -16.25
CA PHE A 38 0.32 -5.31 -15.94
C PHE A 38 1.23 -5.56 -14.73
N ASP A 39 2.30 -4.78 -14.57
CA ASP A 39 3.26 -4.88 -13.47
C ASP A 39 2.98 -3.91 -12.31
N ALA A 40 1.89 -3.14 -12.37
CA ALA A 40 1.58 -2.12 -11.38
C ALA A 40 1.23 -2.71 -10.01
N ALA A 41 2.22 -2.78 -9.13
CA ALA A 41 2.04 -2.64 -7.70
C ALA A 41 2.41 -1.19 -7.30
N PHE A 42 1.75 -0.66 -6.29
CA PHE A 42 2.03 0.69 -5.80
C PHE A 42 2.51 0.63 -4.36
N GLU A 43 3.52 1.47 -4.07
CA GLU A 43 4.20 1.54 -2.80
C GLU A 43 3.72 2.79 -2.04
N LEU A 44 3.35 2.58 -0.79
CA LEU A 44 2.88 3.59 0.15
C LEU A 44 3.87 3.63 1.30
N GLU A 45 4.27 4.83 1.69
CA GLU A 45 5.17 5.02 2.82
C GLU A 45 4.63 6.08 3.76
N GLN A 46 4.70 5.79 5.05
CA GLN A 46 4.38 6.73 6.12
C GLN A 46 5.38 6.58 7.26
N GLU A 47 5.88 7.71 7.75
CA GLU A 47 6.68 7.75 8.97
C GLU A 47 5.93 8.50 10.07
N VAL A 48 6.03 8.00 11.30
CA VAL A 48 5.51 8.68 12.50
C VAL A 48 6.52 8.51 13.63
N VAL A 49 6.71 9.57 14.42
CA VAL A 49 7.54 9.51 15.63
C VAL A 49 6.61 9.38 16.83
N ILE A 50 6.89 8.40 17.69
CA ILE A 50 6.13 8.12 18.90
C ILE A 50 7.06 8.28 20.10
N ASP A 51 6.65 9.07 21.10
CA ASP A 51 7.42 9.35 22.32
C ASP A 51 7.35 8.19 23.33
N HIS A 52 7.63 6.98 22.85
CA HIS A 52 7.75 5.75 23.63
C HIS A 52 8.87 4.85 23.08
N GLY A 53 9.39 3.97 23.94
CA GLY A 53 10.36 2.94 23.55
C GLY A 53 9.75 1.88 22.64
N THR A 54 10.61 1.11 21.98
CA THR A 54 10.21 0.06 21.02
C THR A 54 9.40 -1.03 21.69
N GLU A 55 9.68 -1.33 22.95
CA GLU A 55 9.01 -2.33 23.77
C GLU A 55 7.53 -2.00 24.03
N ALA A 56 7.19 -0.72 24.19
CA ALA A 56 5.81 -0.28 24.39
C ALA A 56 5.00 -0.36 23.08
N ILE A 57 5.65 -0.05 21.95
CA ILE A 57 5.02 -0.03 20.63
C ILE A 57 4.90 -1.46 20.06
N TRP A 58 5.86 -2.33 20.34
CA TRP A 58 5.97 -3.65 19.69
C TRP A 58 4.69 -4.50 19.78
N PRO A 59 4.01 -4.62 20.94
CA PRO A 59 2.74 -5.33 21.03
C PRO A 59 1.65 -4.78 20.10
N TRP A 60 1.62 -3.46 19.84
CA TRP A 60 0.65 -2.86 18.93
C TRP A 60 0.85 -3.33 17.48
N VAL A 61 2.08 -3.71 17.11
CA VAL A 61 2.43 -4.11 15.76
C VAL A 61 1.99 -5.54 15.45
N PHE A 62 2.21 -6.48 16.37
CA PHE A 62 1.99 -7.91 16.08
C PHE A 62 0.73 -8.50 16.75
N ASP A 63 0.26 -7.96 17.88
CA ASP A 63 -0.87 -8.53 18.62
C ASP A 63 -2.19 -8.31 17.85
N PRO A 64 -2.89 -9.39 17.44
CA PRO A 64 -4.18 -9.31 16.76
C PRO A 64 -5.18 -8.36 17.43
N LYS A 65 -5.25 -8.36 18.77
CA LYS A 65 -6.22 -7.56 19.52
C LYS A 65 -5.96 -6.07 19.44
N LYS A 66 -4.69 -5.67 19.40
CA LYS A 66 -4.28 -4.25 19.33
C LYS A 66 -4.30 -3.73 17.91
N ARG A 67 -4.07 -4.60 16.92
CA ARG A 67 -4.01 -4.19 15.51
C ARG A 67 -5.33 -3.64 14.98
N THR A 68 -6.46 -4.16 15.41
CA THR A 68 -7.80 -3.67 15.01
C THR A 68 -8.05 -2.23 15.45
N ASP A 69 -7.36 -1.76 16.49
CA ASP A 69 -7.57 -0.42 17.04
C ASP A 69 -6.91 0.68 16.22
N TRP A 70 -5.80 0.36 15.53
CA TRP A 70 -5.02 1.33 14.76
C TRP A 70 -4.97 1.07 13.27
N GLN A 71 -5.02 -0.18 12.80
CA GLN A 71 -4.95 -0.47 11.37
C GLN A 71 -6.28 -0.12 10.70
N GLY A 72 -6.25 0.92 9.87
CA GLY A 72 -7.43 1.40 9.16
C GLY A 72 -8.09 0.31 8.33
N GLU A 73 -9.42 0.25 8.43
CA GLU A 73 -10.33 -0.69 7.76
C GLU A 73 -10.27 -2.13 8.27
N LEU A 74 -9.31 -2.50 9.12
CA LEU A 74 -9.27 -3.80 9.77
C LEU A 74 -10.30 -3.83 10.91
N VAL A 75 -11.16 -4.84 10.92
CA VAL A 75 -12.25 -4.95 11.90
C VAL A 75 -12.06 -6.15 12.82
N ASP A 76 -11.49 -7.23 12.32
CA ASP A 76 -11.27 -8.44 13.10
C ASP A 76 -10.07 -9.22 12.56
N VAL A 77 -9.42 -9.96 13.47
CA VAL A 77 -8.26 -10.80 13.20
C VAL A 77 -8.45 -12.12 13.92
N VAL A 78 -8.67 -13.18 13.15
CA VAL A 78 -8.84 -14.53 13.67
C VAL A 78 -7.52 -15.29 13.46
N PRO A 79 -6.85 -15.72 14.55
CA PRO A 79 -5.67 -16.58 14.44
C PRO A 79 -5.99 -17.89 13.71
N TYR A 80 -5.11 -18.32 12.81
CA TYR A 80 -5.28 -19.58 12.07
C TYR A 80 -4.20 -20.60 12.44
N VAL A 81 -2.92 -20.26 12.23
CA VAL A 81 -1.79 -21.14 12.56
C VAL A 81 -0.63 -20.32 13.13
N GLY A 82 0.01 -20.84 14.19
CA GLY A 82 1.22 -20.26 14.78
C GLY A 82 0.96 -19.10 15.73
N ALA A 83 2.02 -18.68 16.44
CA ALA A 83 1.97 -17.55 17.36
C ALA A 83 2.12 -16.22 16.61
N PRO A 84 1.50 -15.13 17.10
CA PRO A 84 1.43 -13.89 16.34
C PRO A 84 2.78 -13.17 16.15
N ASP A 85 3.76 -13.47 16.98
CA ASP A 85 5.13 -12.96 16.95
C ASP A 85 6.10 -13.86 16.15
N LYS A 86 5.59 -14.84 15.40
CA LYS A 86 6.44 -15.81 14.66
C LYS A 86 6.27 -15.68 13.15
N ALA A 87 7.39 -15.84 12.44
CA ALA A 87 7.41 -16.02 11.00
C ALA A 87 6.56 -17.24 10.59
N GLU A 88 6.01 -17.19 9.37
CA GLU A 88 5.08 -18.16 8.78
C GLU A 88 3.77 -18.38 9.57
N SER A 89 3.51 -17.62 10.64
CA SER A 89 2.19 -17.59 11.26
C SER A 89 1.15 -17.02 10.28
N THR A 90 -0.06 -17.57 10.34
CA THR A 90 -1.16 -17.20 9.44
C THR A 90 -2.41 -16.81 10.21
N ARG A 91 -3.16 -15.86 9.64
CA ARG A 91 -4.37 -15.28 10.24
C ARG A 91 -5.40 -14.99 9.16
N LEU A 92 -6.67 -15.00 9.53
CA LEU A 92 -7.73 -14.48 8.70
C LEU A 92 -8.04 -13.05 9.14
N LEU A 93 -7.91 -12.10 8.22
CA LEU A 93 -8.22 -10.70 8.44
C LEU A 93 -9.59 -10.37 7.83
N PHE A 94 -10.38 -9.60 8.57
CA PHE A 94 -11.66 -9.07 8.10
C PHE A 94 -11.59 -7.57 7.97
N TRP A 95 -11.94 -7.09 6.78
CA TRP A 95 -11.85 -5.69 6.43
C TRP A 95 -13.23 -5.09 6.15
N LYS A 96 -13.37 -3.79 6.42
CA LYS A 96 -14.59 -3.04 6.12
C LYS A 96 -14.26 -1.62 5.69
N ARG A 97 -14.88 -1.21 4.57
CA ARG A 97 -14.84 0.15 4.04
C ARG A 97 -16.23 0.59 3.61
N GLY A 98 -16.83 1.51 4.36
CA GLY A 98 -18.24 1.88 4.19
C GLY A 98 -19.15 0.64 4.32
N TYR A 99 -19.87 0.30 3.25
CA TYR A 99 -20.73 -0.88 3.16
C TYR A 99 -20.03 -2.13 2.60
N LYS A 100 -18.80 -2.00 2.08
CA LYS A 100 -18.04 -3.12 1.52
C LYS A 100 -17.29 -3.85 2.63
N ARG A 101 -17.32 -5.18 2.57
CA ARG A 101 -16.56 -6.08 3.45
C ARG A 101 -15.82 -7.09 2.60
N TRP A 102 -14.62 -7.46 3.02
CA TRP A 102 -13.84 -8.51 2.39
C TRP A 102 -12.93 -9.16 3.43
N GLN A 103 -12.34 -10.28 3.04
CA GLN A 103 -11.41 -11.03 3.87
C GLN A 103 -10.08 -11.18 3.15
N SER A 104 -9.00 -11.33 3.91
CA SER A 104 -7.70 -11.72 3.38
C SER A 104 -7.01 -12.70 4.32
N VAL A 105 -6.23 -13.61 3.74
CA VAL A 105 -5.32 -14.44 4.52
C VAL A 105 -4.02 -13.67 4.70
N GLU A 106 -3.63 -13.45 5.94
CA GLU A 106 -2.34 -12.89 6.30
C GLU A 106 -1.34 -14.01 6.56
N ARG A 107 -0.11 -13.81 6.09
CA ARG A 107 1.06 -14.60 6.46
C ARG A 107 2.18 -13.69 6.94
N THR A 108 2.72 -13.97 8.12
CA THR A 108 3.93 -13.32 8.62
C THR A 108 5.14 -13.82 7.85
N LYS A 109 5.93 -12.90 7.28
CA LYS A 109 7.15 -13.23 6.55
C LYS A 109 8.37 -13.14 7.44
N ASP A 110 8.59 -11.97 8.02
CA ASP A 110 9.75 -11.69 8.85
C ASP A 110 9.33 -11.06 10.17
N VAL A 111 9.99 -11.51 11.24
CA VAL A 111 9.86 -10.92 12.57
C VAL A 111 11.25 -10.76 13.17
N VAL A 112 11.63 -9.51 13.40
CA VAL A 112 12.75 -9.16 14.27
C VAL A 112 12.15 -8.43 15.47
N PRO A 113 12.12 -9.05 16.67
CA PRO A 113 11.50 -8.47 17.85
C PRO A 113 11.92 -7.01 18.05
N GLU A 114 10.92 -6.16 18.33
CA GLU A 114 11.09 -4.72 18.59
C GLU A 114 11.73 -3.91 17.45
N ARG A 115 11.84 -4.47 16.24
CA ARG A 115 12.45 -3.78 15.09
C ARG A 115 11.70 -3.92 13.78
N LEU A 116 11.23 -5.11 13.44
CA LEU A 116 10.68 -5.37 12.12
C LEU A 116 9.55 -6.38 12.19
N TYR A 117 8.42 -6.03 11.61
CA TYR A 117 7.30 -6.93 11.39
C TYR A 117 6.84 -6.83 9.93
N ALA A 118 7.02 -7.91 9.17
CA ALA A 118 6.65 -7.96 7.75
C ALA A 118 5.60 -9.04 7.50
N THR A 119 4.57 -8.70 6.75
CA THR A 119 3.41 -9.57 6.47
C THR A 119 2.97 -9.45 5.02
N VAL A 120 2.34 -10.51 4.51
CA VAL A 120 1.68 -10.53 3.21
C VAL A 120 0.21 -10.84 3.41
N TYR A 121 -0.66 -10.02 2.82
CA TYR A 121 -2.11 -10.22 2.80
C TYR A 121 -2.51 -10.67 1.43
N GLU A 122 -3.24 -11.76 1.34
CA GLU A 122 -3.81 -12.24 0.09
C GLU A 122 -5.33 -12.26 0.18
N SER A 123 -5.99 -11.48 -0.69
CA SER A 123 -7.43 -11.47 -0.87
C SER A 123 -7.81 -11.84 -2.29
N ASP A 124 -9.11 -11.92 -2.58
CA ASP A 124 -9.60 -12.06 -3.95
C ASP A 124 -9.36 -10.79 -4.80
N ASN A 125 -9.19 -9.63 -4.16
CA ASN A 125 -9.07 -8.34 -4.82
C ASN A 125 -7.62 -7.91 -5.04
N ASP A 126 -6.73 -8.25 -4.13
CA ASP A 126 -5.36 -7.74 -4.08
C ASP A 126 -4.41 -8.66 -3.31
N ILE A 127 -3.12 -8.43 -3.52
CA ILE A 127 -2.04 -8.90 -2.66
C ILE A 127 -1.39 -7.65 -2.05
N ARG A 128 -1.18 -7.65 -0.73
CA ARG A 128 -0.52 -6.55 -0.03
C ARG A 128 0.69 -7.04 0.72
N TRP A 129 1.74 -6.24 0.75
CA TRP A 129 2.91 -6.46 1.60
C TRP A 129 2.97 -5.31 2.59
N LEU A 130 2.75 -5.58 3.87
CA LEU A 130 2.92 -4.58 4.92
C LEU A 130 4.22 -4.85 5.67
N ARG A 131 5.03 -3.81 5.80
CA ARG A 131 6.26 -3.79 6.58
C ARG A 131 6.18 -2.65 7.60
N VAL A 132 6.32 -3.02 8.87
CA VAL A 132 6.39 -2.08 9.99
C VAL A 132 7.78 -2.16 10.59
N GLU A 133 8.51 -1.04 10.54
CA GLU A 133 9.83 -0.92 11.14
C GLU A 133 9.79 0.01 12.34
N LEU A 134 10.43 -0.40 13.43
CA LEU A 134 10.64 0.40 14.62
C LEU A 134 12.11 0.78 14.69
N ILE A 135 12.40 2.07 14.57
CA ILE A 135 13.73 2.64 14.59
C ILE A 135 13.87 3.45 15.88
N PRO A 136 14.62 2.97 16.89
CA PRO A 136 14.80 3.71 18.13
C PRO A 136 15.65 4.98 17.86
N GLU A 137 15.12 6.15 18.24
CA GLU A 137 15.86 7.43 18.24
C GLU A 137 16.42 7.76 19.63
N GLY A 138 16.00 7.00 20.65
CA GLY A 138 16.43 7.12 22.04
C GLY A 138 15.66 6.13 22.92
N PRO A 139 15.81 6.20 24.26
CA PRO A 139 15.14 5.27 25.19
C PRO A 139 13.62 5.47 25.25
N CYS A 140 13.13 6.66 24.93
CA CYS A 140 11.72 7.03 25.02
C CYS A 140 11.17 7.59 23.71
N ARG A 141 11.81 7.28 22.58
CA ARG A 141 11.42 7.83 21.29
C ARG A 141 11.74 6.87 20.17
N THR A 142 10.73 6.53 19.39
CA THR A 142 10.82 5.57 18.30
C THR A 142 10.20 6.16 17.05
N ARG A 143 10.93 6.11 15.95
CA ARG A 143 10.39 6.35 14.62
C ARG A 143 9.80 5.06 14.08
N VAL A 144 8.52 5.09 13.76
CA VAL A 144 7.80 3.98 13.14
C VAL A 144 7.68 4.27 11.65
N ARG A 145 8.23 3.37 10.83
CA ARG A 145 8.11 3.41 9.37
C ARG A 145 7.13 2.34 8.92
N LEU A 146 6.04 2.78 8.30
CA LEU A 146 5.02 1.92 7.71
C LEU A 146 5.22 1.96 6.20
N ASN A 147 5.54 0.81 5.61
CA ASN A 147 5.62 0.64 4.18
C ASN A 147 4.57 -0.41 3.75
N GLU A 148 3.74 -0.07 2.78
CA GLU A 148 2.76 -0.98 2.22
C GLU A 148 2.85 -1.00 0.70
N ILE A 149 3.01 -2.19 0.13
CA ILE A 149 2.91 -2.39 -1.31
C ILE A 149 1.57 -3.06 -1.59
N ILE A 150 0.79 -2.53 -2.54
CA ILE A 150 -0.50 -3.09 -2.94
C ILE A 150 -0.44 -3.47 -4.42
N GLY A 151 -0.67 -4.74 -4.71
CA GLY A 151 -0.81 -5.29 -6.06
C GLY A 151 -2.25 -5.73 -6.34
N PRO A 152 -3.08 -4.90 -7.01
CA PRO A 152 -4.44 -5.28 -7.37
C PRO A 152 -4.46 -6.50 -8.30
N LYS A 153 -5.41 -7.43 -8.11
CA LYS A 153 -5.55 -8.61 -8.98
C LYS A 153 -6.27 -8.29 -10.29
N PHE A 154 -7.24 -7.37 -10.28
CA PHE A 154 -8.04 -7.04 -11.47
C PHE A 154 -7.42 -5.93 -12.32
N TYR A 155 -7.44 -6.11 -13.64
CA TYR A 155 -6.93 -5.13 -14.61
C TYR A 155 -7.54 -3.73 -14.42
N LYS A 156 -8.85 -3.64 -14.20
CA LYS A 156 -9.54 -2.35 -14.02
C LYS A 156 -8.96 -1.54 -12.84
N ASP A 157 -8.56 -2.22 -11.77
CA ASP A 157 -8.10 -1.57 -10.55
C ASP A 157 -6.63 -1.16 -10.70
N ARG A 158 -5.83 -1.94 -11.45
CA ARG A 158 -4.49 -1.53 -11.90
C ARG A 158 -4.55 -0.34 -12.86
N PHE A 159 -5.51 -0.34 -13.79
CA PHE A 159 -5.69 0.72 -14.77
C PHE A 159 -6.06 2.04 -14.08
N TRP A 160 -7.00 2.02 -13.13
CA TRP A 160 -7.45 3.22 -12.43
C TRP A 160 -6.73 3.48 -11.10
N PHE A 161 -5.50 2.97 -10.93
CA PHE A 161 -4.80 2.96 -9.64
C PHE A 161 -4.63 4.36 -9.00
N PHE A 162 -4.44 5.40 -9.80
CA PHE A 162 -4.27 6.78 -9.31
C PHE A 162 -5.52 7.30 -8.57
N THR A 163 -6.70 6.76 -8.88
CA THR A 163 -7.94 7.09 -8.17
C THR A 163 -8.00 6.43 -6.80
N SER A 164 -7.47 5.21 -6.66
CA SER A 164 -7.45 4.45 -5.41
C SER A 164 -6.23 4.75 -4.53
N ASN A 165 -5.11 5.20 -5.11
CA ASN A 165 -3.87 5.45 -4.40
C ASN A 165 -4.06 6.48 -3.26
N ARG A 166 -4.76 7.58 -3.55
CA ARG A 166 -5.05 8.63 -2.56
C ARG A 166 -5.88 8.12 -1.37
N GLU A 167 -6.79 7.19 -1.61
CA GLU A 167 -7.57 6.57 -0.52
C GLU A 167 -6.68 5.68 0.35
N ALA A 168 -5.80 4.90 -0.28
CA ALA A 168 -4.87 4.01 0.42
C ALA A 168 -3.82 4.79 1.22
N GLU A 169 -3.26 5.87 0.66
CA GLU A 169 -2.39 6.82 1.36
C GLU A 169 -3.10 7.41 2.59
N LYS A 170 -4.33 7.90 2.42
CA LYS A 170 -5.12 8.45 3.52
C LYS A 170 -5.38 7.41 4.61
N ARG A 171 -5.66 6.16 4.23
CA ARG A 171 -5.84 5.05 5.18
C ARG A 171 -4.56 4.78 5.96
N LEU A 172 -3.40 4.76 5.29
CA LEU A 172 -2.10 4.54 5.95
C LEU A 172 -1.76 5.69 6.91
N GLN A 173 -2.01 6.93 6.52
CA GLN A 173 -1.86 8.12 7.37
C GLN A 173 -2.74 8.05 8.62
N ILE A 174 -4.02 7.71 8.46
CA ILE A 174 -4.95 7.53 9.59
C ILE A 174 -4.44 6.42 10.51
N SER A 175 -3.89 5.34 9.95
CA SER A 175 -3.37 4.22 10.73
C SER A 175 -2.16 4.64 11.56
N GLY A 176 -1.20 5.36 10.98
CA GLY A 176 -0.05 5.90 11.71
C GLY A 176 -0.45 6.85 12.84
N ALA A 177 -1.41 7.75 12.59
CA ALA A 177 -1.92 8.67 13.62
C ALA A 177 -2.71 7.94 14.72
N ALA A 178 -3.47 6.90 14.37
CA ALA A 178 -4.18 6.08 15.35
C ALA A 178 -3.20 5.29 16.22
N LEU A 179 -2.14 4.72 15.63
CA LEU A 179 -1.10 4.01 16.37
C LEU A 179 -0.43 4.92 17.40
N GLN A 180 -0.03 6.13 17.00
CA GLN A 180 0.55 7.11 17.91
C GLN A 180 -0.38 7.44 19.09
N ARG A 181 -1.68 7.66 18.81
CA ARG A 181 -2.68 7.96 19.83
C ARG A 181 -2.85 6.80 20.80
N TRP A 182 -3.08 5.60 20.29
CA TRP A 182 -3.33 4.42 21.12
C TRP A 182 -2.15 4.03 21.99
N VAL A 183 -0.91 4.12 21.46
CA VAL A 183 0.29 3.90 22.26
C VAL A 183 0.35 4.93 23.39
N GLY A 184 0.13 6.22 23.10
CA GLY A 184 0.16 7.30 24.09
C GLY A 184 -0.91 7.19 25.17
N ASP A 185 -2.11 6.74 24.82
CA ASP A 185 -3.24 6.63 25.77
C ASP A 185 -3.13 5.42 26.70
N THR A 186 -2.34 4.39 26.34
CA THR A 186 -2.31 3.09 27.03
C THR A 186 -0.97 2.75 27.67
N SER A 187 0.12 3.33 27.16
CA SER A 187 1.46 3.08 27.65
C SER A 187 1.78 4.16 28.66
N GLY A 188 2.19 3.78 29.88
CA GLY A 188 2.65 4.76 30.86
C GLY A 188 3.71 5.67 30.24
N ALA A 189 3.68 6.96 30.58
CA ALA A 189 4.68 7.91 30.09
C ALA A 189 6.07 7.32 30.31
N CYS A 190 6.87 7.28 29.25
CA CYS A 190 8.25 6.82 29.38
C CYS A 190 8.93 7.75 30.37
N ALA A 191 9.25 7.22 31.56
CA ALA A 191 9.98 7.97 32.56
C ALA A 191 11.36 8.21 31.96
N ALA A 192 11.53 9.36 31.30
CA ALA A 192 12.82 9.85 30.92
C ALA A 192 13.63 9.87 32.22
N ALA A 193 14.57 8.94 32.35
CA ALA A 193 15.55 8.99 33.40
C ALA A 193 16.19 10.39 33.33
N GLN A 194 15.89 11.22 34.33
CA GLN A 194 16.70 12.38 34.64
C GLN A 194 18.08 11.91 35.08
#